data_AF-A0A967L8J7-F1
#
_entry.id   AF-A0A967L8J7-F1
#
_cell.length_a   1.000
_cell.length_b   1.000
_cell.length_c   1.000
_cell.angle_alpha   90.00
_cell.angle_beta   90.00
_cell.angle_gamma   90.00
#
_symmetry.space_group_name_H-M   'P 1'
#
loop_
_entity.id
_entity.type
_entity.pdbx_description
1 polymer ?
#
loop_
_entity_poly.entity_id
_entity_poly.type
_entity_poly.pdbx_seq_one_letter_code
_entity_poly.pdbx_strand_id
1 'polypeptide(L)' 'SFAYEAGRPILEDVSFEVPAGKMVAIVGPSGAGKSTISRLLFRFYEPTKGAIMIDGQKVSDVTQSSIRAAIGMV' A
#
# COMPACT_ATOMS: atom_id res chain seq x y z
N SER A 1 0.95 -7.39 5.88
CA SER A 1 1.58 -6.84 7.10
C SER A 1 2.81 -6.02 6.79
N PHE A 2 3.11 -5.02 7.62
CA PHE A 2 4.27 -4.14 7.44
C PHE A 2 4.79 -3.58 8.77
N ALA A 3 6.11 -3.41 8.87
CA ALA A 3 6.81 -2.72 9.95
C ALA A 3 7.95 -1.86 9.39
N TYR A 4 8.15 -0.65 9.93
CA TYR A 4 9.35 0.15 9.62
C TYR A 4 10.60 -0.41 10.30
N GLU A 5 10.45 -0.89 11.53
CA GLU A 5 11.48 -1.53 12.33
C GLU A 5 11.01 -2.93 12.72
N ALA A 6 11.90 -3.92 12.69
CA ALA A 6 11.57 -5.28 13.11
C ALA A 6 11.04 -5.29 14.56
N GLY A 7 10.00 -6.08 14.82
CA GLY A 7 9.38 -6.19 16.15
C GLY A 7 8.35 -5.12 16.50
N ARG A 8 8.10 -4.14 15.61
CA ARG A 8 7.07 -3.11 15.80
C ARG A 8 6.15 -3.03 14.57
N PRO A 9 5.17 -3.95 14.45
CA PRO A 9 4.25 -3.93 13.33
C PRO A 9 3.42 -2.65 13.33
N ILE A 10 3.26 -2.04 12.14
CA ILE A 10 2.39 -0.89 11.90
C ILE A 10 1.08 -1.34 11.25
N LEU A 11 1.16 -2.32 10.34
CA LEU A 11 0.01 -2.93 9.69
C LEU A 11 0.04 -4.44 9.95
N GLU A 12 -1.02 -4.94 10.58
CA GLU A 12 -1.18 -6.36 10.93
C GLU A 12 -2.33 -6.94 10.12
N ASP A 13 -1.99 -7.82 9.17
CA ASP A 13 -2.93 -8.57 8.32
C ASP A 13 -4.03 -7.75 7.62
N VAL A 14 -3.72 -6.49 7.29
CA VAL A 14 -4.63 -5.61 6.55
C VAL A 14 -4.80 -6.11 5.11
N SER A 15 -6.06 -6.33 4.72
CA SER A 15 -6.45 -6.75 3.36
C SER A 15 -7.72 -6.01 2.94
N PHE A 16 -7.72 -5.44 1.73
CA PHE A 16 -8.88 -4.83 1.10
C PHE A 16 -8.69 -4.79 -0.42
N GLU A 17 -9.79 -4.64 -1.16
CA GLU A 17 -9.80 -4.48 -2.61
C GLU A 17 -10.54 -3.19 -2.97
N VAL A 18 -10.02 -2.45 -3.95
CA VAL A 18 -10.67 -1.26 -4.50
C VAL A 18 -10.99 -1.55 -5.98
N PRO A 19 -12.26 -1.82 -6.32
CA PRO A 19 -12.64 -2.07 -7.70
C PRO A 19 -12.45 -0.82 -8.58
N ALA A 20 -12.23 -1.04 -9.87
CA ALA A 20 -12.11 0.05 -10.85
C ALA A 20 -13.32 1.01 -10.80
N GLY A 21 -13.04 2.32 -10.84
CA GLY A 21 -14.07 3.36 -10.78
C GLY A 21 -14.74 3.54 -9.42
N LYS A 22 -14.27 2.86 -8.36
CA LYS A 22 -14.74 3.08 -6.99
C LYS A 22 -13.80 3.96 -6.21
N MET A 23 -14.37 4.71 -5.27
CA MET A 23 -13.65 5.51 -4.29
C MET A 23 -13.73 4.83 -2.94
N VAL A 24 -12.59 4.69 -2.27
CA VAL A 24 -12.49 4.15 -0.91
C VAL A 24 -11.80 5.17 -0.02
N ALA A 25 -12.38 5.41 1.15
CA ALA A 25 -11.79 6.26 2.18
C ALA A 25 -11.20 5.40 3.29
N ILE A 26 -9.94 5.66 3.66
CA ILE A 26 -9.28 5.04 4.81
C ILE A 26 -9.29 6.05 5.96
N VAL A 27 -10.07 5.75 7.00
CA VAL A 27 -10.27 6.64 8.16
C VAL A 27 -9.83 5.96 9.46
N GLY A 28 -9.43 6.75 10.44
CA GLY A 28 -8.96 6.24 11.73
C GLY A 28 -8.10 7.24 12.49
N PRO A 29 -7.80 6.98 13.77
CA PRO A 29 -7.05 7.90 14.64
C PRO A 29 -5.61 8.13 14.14
N SER A 30 -4.94 9.16 14.65
CA SER A 30 -3.51 9.37 14.39
C SER A 30 -2.71 8.13 14.79
N GLY A 31 -1.70 7.76 14.00
CA GLY A 31 -0.90 6.56 14.23
C GLY A 31 -1.49 5.24 13.71
N ALA A 32 -2.76 5.21 13.26
CA ALA A 32 -3.41 3.99 12.76
C ALA A 32 -2.86 3.43 11.41
N GLY A 33 -1.71 3.91 10.93
CA GLY A 33 -1.09 3.39 9.70
C GLY A 33 -1.66 3.90 8.37
N LYS A 34 -2.57 4.89 8.36
CA LYS A 34 -3.18 5.45 7.13
C LYS A 34 -2.14 5.96 6.12
N SER A 35 -1.21 6.82 6.55
CA SER A 35 -0.11 7.31 5.71
C SER A 35 0.91 6.22 5.38
N THR A 36 0.97 5.15 6.16
CA THR A 36 1.79 3.98 5.84
C THR A 36 1.21 3.20 4.67
N ILE A 37 -0.12 3.01 4.63
CA ILE A 37 -0.81 2.38 3.50
C ILE A 37 -0.55 3.17 2.20
N SER A 38 -0.70 4.50 2.21
CA SER A 38 -0.41 5.30 1.01
C SER A 38 1.04 5.14 0.55
N ARG A 39 2.01 5.21 1.47
CA ARG A 39 3.44 5.02 1.13
C ARG A 39 3.75 3.63 0.54
N LEU A 40 3.04 2.59 0.97
CA LEU A 40 3.16 1.24 0.40
C LEU A 40 2.55 1.14 -1.00
N LEU A 41 1.39 1.78 -1.25
CA LEU A 41 0.78 1.82 -2.58
C LEU A 41 1.68 2.52 -3.61
N PHE A 42 2.41 3.57 -3.20
CA PHE A 42 3.41 4.25 -4.04
C PHE A 42 4.79 3.57 -4.05
N ARG A 43 4.90 2.39 -3.40
CA ARG A 43 6.13 1.59 -3.33
C ARG A 43 7.33 2.40 -2.85
N PHE A 44 7.13 3.24 -1.83
CA PHE A 44 8.25 3.82 -1.07
C PHE A 44 8.87 2.78 -0.12
N TYR A 45 8.09 1.76 0.24
CA TYR A 45 8.51 0.61 1.04
C TYR A 45 7.88 -0.64 0.45
N GLU A 46 8.49 -1.80 0.72
CA GLU A 46 7.93 -3.11 0.40
C GLU A 46 7.19 -3.67 1.64
N PRO A 47 6.07 -4.38 1.45
CA PRO A 47 5.39 -5.04 2.56
C PRO A 47 6.28 -6.11 3.19
N THR A 48 6.28 -6.22 4.52
CA THR A 48 7.02 -7.29 5.23
C THR A 48 6.44 -8.68 4.91
N LYS A 49 5.11 -8.77 4.73
CA LYS A 49 4.40 -9.98 4.32
C LYS A 49 3.15 -9.60 3.54
N GLY A 50 2.80 -10.42 2.54
CA GLY A 50 1.65 -10.21 1.67
C GLY A 50 2.08 -9.60 0.34
N ALA A 51 1.12 -9.06 -0.40
CA ALA A 51 1.36 -8.43 -1.69
C ALA A 51 0.43 -7.25 -1.90
N ILE A 52 0.87 -6.31 -2.75
CA ILE A 52 0.04 -5.23 -3.27
C ILE A 52 -0.06 -5.45 -4.77
N MET A 53 -1.27 -5.39 -5.29
CA MET A 53 -1.55 -5.62 -6.70
C MET A 53 -2.32 -4.46 -7.29
N ILE A 54 -2.02 -4.15 -8.55
CA ILE A 54 -2.75 -3.19 -9.37
C ILE A 54 -3.11 -3.91 -10.65
N ASP A 55 -4.40 -3.93 -11.00
CA ASP A 55 -4.94 -4.67 -12.15
C ASP A 55 -4.48 -6.15 -12.19
N GLY A 56 -4.42 -6.79 -11.02
CA GLY A 56 -3.99 -8.18 -10.87
C GLY A 56 -2.48 -8.42 -10.96
N GLN A 57 -1.69 -7.38 -11.23
CA GLN A 57 -0.23 -7.46 -11.28
C GLN A 57 0.39 -7.02 -9.96
N LYS A 58 1.34 -7.80 -9.42
CA LYS A 58 2.08 -7.39 -8.22
C LYS A 58 2.94 -6.18 -8.54
N VAL A 59 2.88 -5.17 -7.67
CA VAL A 59 3.71 -3.97 -7.80
C VAL A 59 5.21 -4.26 -7.66
N SER A 60 5.57 -5.38 -7.01
CA SER A 60 6.95 -5.85 -6.91
C SER A 60 7.57 -6.26 -8.24
N ASP A 61 6.74 -6.69 -9.19
CA ASP A 61 7.17 -7.36 -10.42
C ASP A 61 7.31 -6.37 -11.60
N VAL A 62 7.11 -5.07 -11.34
CA VAL A 62 7.21 -3.99 -12.33
C VAL A 62 8.23 -2.94 -11.91
N THR A 63 8.51 -1.97 -12.78
CA THR A 63 9.44 -0.88 -12.47
C THR A 63 8.75 0.22 -11.64
N GLN A 64 9.53 0.94 -10.83
CA GLN A 64 8.99 2.08 -10.09
C GLN A 64 8.51 3.21 -11.01
N SER A 65 9.15 3.37 -12.18
CA SER A 65 8.74 4.34 -13.20
C SER A 65 7.36 4.03 -13.77
N SER A 66 7.03 2.75 -14.04
CA SER A 66 5.72 2.38 -14.58
C SER A 66 4.60 2.60 -13.55
N ILE A 67 4.83 2.25 -12.29
CA ILE A 67 3.87 2.49 -11.19
C ILE A 67 3.56 3.98 -11.06
N ARG A 68 4.59 4.83 -11.03
CA ARG A 68 4.42 6.28 -10.87
C ARG A 68 3.76 6.95 -12.08
N ALA A 69 3.82 6.32 -13.25
CA ALA A 69 3.07 6.78 -14.43
C ALA A 69 1.58 6.38 -14.36
N ALA A 70 1.25 5.30 -13.66
CA ALA A 70 -0.11 4.77 -13.55
C ALA A 70 -0.90 5.31 -12.34
N ILE A 71 -0.22 5.82 -11.30
CA ILE A 71 -0.85 6.30 -10.05
C ILE A 71 -0.38 7.72 -9.72
N GLY A 72 -1.33 8.60 -9.39
CA GLY A 72 -1.05 9.93 -8.84
C GLY A 72 -1.27 10.00 -7.32
N MET A 73 -0.35 10.63 -6.59
CA MET A 73 -0.52 11.04 -5.18
C MET A 73 -0.64 12.56 -5.13
N VAL A 74 -1.60 13.09 -4.38
CA VAL A 74 -1.76 14.53 -4.12
C VAL A 74 -1.68 14.78 -2.62
#